data_AF-H1YYU4-F1
#
_entry.id   AF-H1YYU4-F1
#
_cell.length_a   1.000
_cell.length_b   1.000
_cell.length_c   1.000
_cell.angle_alpha   90.00
_cell.angle_beta   90.00
_cell.angle_gamma   90.00
#
_symmetry.space_group_name_H-M   'P 1'
#
loop_
_entity.id
_entity.type
_entity.pdbx_description
1 polymer ?
#
loop_
_entity_poly.entity_id
_entity_poly.type
_entity_poly.pdbx_seq_one_letter_code
_entity_poly.pdbx_strand_id
1 'polypeptide(L)'
;MDTKENIERISSEMLSIEMRGALAEYLAVELLKFSMYDLQMIGARVRYDIEILPEIYRKKLRPYAEEWFFGRYHQLITKYRDGDFSKYSGPVHDIDTYRNFCMMIPEGCFKSDVNLPSFIPDDRYPSFSLFYYLLNAYAMFVLEEPGHPVGTPFPGGAVVRKTAGKYYCPIREKEEEIPNSICNFCPALQDPDYL
;
A
#
# COMPACT_ATOMS: atom_id res chain seq x y z
N MET A 1 -2.98 -1.89 -19.53
CA MET A 1 -4.15 -1.87 -18.63
C MET A 1 -4.19 -0.59 -17.81
N ASP A 2 -3.04 0.01 -17.52
CA ASP A 2 -2.96 1.22 -16.68
C ASP A 2 -2.66 2.46 -17.51
N THR A 3 -3.58 2.78 -18.42
CA THR A 3 -3.60 4.11 -19.03
C THR A 3 -3.95 5.14 -17.96
N LYS A 4 -3.54 6.39 -18.19
CA LYS A 4 -3.89 7.52 -17.30
C LYS A 4 -5.40 7.58 -17.04
N GLU A 5 -6.21 7.43 -18.08
CA GLU A 5 -7.67 7.40 -18.00
C GLU A 5 -8.19 6.27 -17.09
N ASN A 6 -7.58 5.08 -17.11
CA ASN A 6 -8.02 3.99 -16.24
C ASN A 6 -7.67 4.25 -14.77
N ILE A 7 -6.49 4.82 -14.49
CA ILE A 7 -6.08 5.18 -13.13
C ILE A 7 -6.99 6.29 -12.57
N GLU A 8 -7.30 7.31 -13.39
CA GLU A 8 -8.23 8.38 -13.03
C GLU A 8 -9.65 7.84 -12.78
N ARG A 9 -10.12 6.91 -13.62
CA ARG A 9 -11.40 6.20 -13.39
C ARG A 9 -11.39 5.47 -12.05
N ILE A 10 -10.34 4.68 -11.76
CA ILE A 10 -10.24 3.92 -10.51
C ILE A 10 -10.28 4.85 -9.30
N SER A 11 -9.48 5.93 -9.33
CA SER A 11 -9.46 6.95 -8.29
C SER A 11 -10.83 7.60 -8.09
N SER A 12 -11.50 7.98 -9.18
CA SER A 12 -12.83 8.59 -9.17
C SER A 12 -13.91 7.68 -8.59
N GLU A 13 -13.90 6.39 -8.96
CA GLU A 13 -14.84 5.41 -8.41
C GLU A 13 -14.58 5.19 -6.92
N MET A 14 -13.31 5.06 -6.50
CA MET A 14 -12.96 4.95 -5.07
C MET A 14 -13.50 6.16 -4.28
N LEU A 15 -13.35 7.39 -4.78
CA LEU A 15 -13.86 8.59 -4.10
C LEU A 15 -15.36 8.54 -3.77
N SER A 16 -16.14 7.78 -4.54
CA SER A 16 -17.59 7.63 -4.33
C SER A 16 -17.96 6.56 -3.29
N ILE A 17 -17.02 5.73 -2.87
CA ILE A 17 -17.26 4.58 -1.98
C ILE A 17 -17.00 4.96 -0.53
N GLU A 18 -18.05 5.02 0.29
CA GLU A 18 -17.93 5.40 1.70
C GLU A 18 -17.94 4.21 2.67
N MET A 19 -18.31 3.01 2.19
CA MET A 19 -18.46 1.80 3.01
C MET A 19 -17.25 0.88 2.88
N ARG A 20 -16.72 0.38 4.00
CA ARG A 20 -15.50 -0.45 4.03
C ARG A 20 -15.65 -1.74 3.23
N GLY A 21 -16.78 -2.44 3.38
CA GLY A 21 -17.06 -3.67 2.63
C GLY A 21 -17.12 -3.44 1.12
N ALA A 22 -17.83 -2.39 0.69
CA ALA A 22 -17.90 -2.00 -0.72
C ALA A 22 -16.53 -1.59 -1.29
N LEU A 23 -15.72 -0.90 -0.48
CA LEU A 23 -14.34 -0.57 -0.85
C LEU A 23 -13.50 -1.85 -1.02
N ALA A 24 -13.61 -2.80 -0.09
CA ALA A 24 -12.89 -4.07 -0.19
C ALA A 24 -13.25 -4.87 -1.45
N GLU A 25 -14.55 -4.94 -1.78
CA GLU A 25 -15.05 -5.56 -3.00
C GLU A 25 -14.48 -4.88 -4.25
N TYR A 26 -14.57 -3.54 -4.30
CA TYR A 26 -14.06 -2.77 -5.42
C TYR A 26 -12.55 -2.97 -5.63
N LEU A 27 -11.77 -2.88 -4.55
CA LEU A 27 -10.32 -3.10 -4.57
C LEU A 27 -9.98 -4.51 -5.06
N ALA A 28 -10.71 -5.54 -4.60
CA ALA A 28 -10.50 -6.92 -5.05
C ALA A 28 -10.76 -7.08 -6.55
N VAL A 29 -11.85 -6.49 -7.06
CA VAL A 29 -12.18 -6.51 -8.49
C VAL A 29 -11.11 -5.83 -9.33
N GLU A 30 -10.62 -4.66 -8.93
CA GLU A 30 -9.55 -3.96 -9.66
C GLU A 30 -8.21 -4.72 -9.57
N LEU A 31 -7.86 -5.28 -8.41
CA LEU A 31 -6.63 -6.07 -8.23
C LEU A 31 -6.64 -7.41 -8.97
N LEU A 32 -7.82 -8.02 -9.20
CA LEU A 32 -7.95 -9.23 -10.03
C LEU A 32 -7.71 -9.00 -11.52
N LYS A 33 -7.70 -7.75 -11.98
CA LYS A 33 -7.38 -7.43 -13.38
C LYS A 33 -5.89 -7.57 -13.68
N PHE A 34 -5.03 -7.46 -12.66
CA PHE A 34 -3.58 -7.65 -12.82
C PHE A 34 -3.29 -9.08 -13.26
N SER A 35 -2.65 -9.22 -14.42
CA SER A 35 -2.32 -10.53 -14.96
C SER A 35 -1.23 -11.22 -14.13
N MET A 36 -1.09 -12.53 -14.28
CA MET A 36 0.03 -13.27 -13.68
C MET A 36 1.39 -12.68 -14.07
N TYR A 37 1.51 -12.17 -15.30
CA TYR A 37 2.72 -11.48 -15.75
C TYR A 37 2.95 -10.17 -15.00
N ASP A 38 1.90 -9.36 -14.77
CA ASP A 38 2.00 -8.14 -13.98
C ASP A 38 2.47 -8.45 -12.55
N LEU A 39 1.86 -9.45 -11.90
CA LEU A 39 2.23 -9.88 -10.55
C LEU A 39 3.68 -10.38 -10.49
N GLN A 40 4.15 -11.11 -11.50
CA GLN A 40 5.55 -11.54 -11.61
C GLN A 40 6.51 -10.36 -11.74
N MET A 41 6.17 -9.36 -12.56
CA MET A 41 6.97 -8.16 -12.72
C MET A 41 7.02 -7.34 -11.43
N ILE A 42 5.88 -7.10 -10.79
CA ILE A 42 5.78 -6.44 -9.48
C ILE A 42 6.66 -7.17 -8.45
N GLY A 43 6.56 -8.50 -8.37
CA GLY A 43 7.38 -9.29 -7.46
C GLY A 43 8.88 -9.23 -7.78
N ALA A 44 9.26 -9.19 -9.05
CA ALA A 44 10.64 -9.01 -9.46
C ALA A 44 11.19 -7.65 -9.01
N ARG A 45 10.39 -6.57 -9.11
CA ARG A 45 10.77 -5.24 -8.60
C ARG A 45 10.95 -5.22 -7.10
N VAL A 46 9.97 -5.72 -6.34
CA VAL A 46 10.07 -5.76 -4.87
C VAL A 46 11.35 -6.50 -4.45
N ARG A 47 11.65 -7.64 -5.08
CA ARG A 47 12.89 -8.38 -4.80
C ARG A 47 14.14 -7.59 -5.19
N TYR A 48 14.17 -6.94 -6.35
CA TYR A 48 15.30 -6.12 -6.78
C TYR A 48 15.57 -4.97 -5.80
N ASP A 49 14.54 -4.22 -5.42
CA ASP A 49 14.64 -3.11 -4.47
C ASP A 49 15.19 -3.57 -3.12
N ILE A 50 14.88 -4.81 -2.71
CA ILE A 50 15.45 -5.42 -1.51
C ILE A 50 16.90 -5.84 -1.71
N GLU A 51 17.26 -6.38 -2.88
CA GLU A 51 18.62 -6.88 -3.15
C GLU A 51 19.68 -5.79 -3.12
N ILE A 52 19.34 -4.56 -3.52
CA ILE A 52 20.27 -3.42 -3.55
C ILE A 52 20.51 -2.81 -2.15
N LEU A 53 19.79 -3.25 -1.12
CA LEU A 53 19.92 -2.73 0.23
C LEU A 53 21.15 -3.30 0.97
N PRO A 54 21.70 -2.58 1.96
CA PRO A 54 22.77 -3.08 2.81
C PRO A 54 22.42 -4.44 3.45
N GLU A 55 23.38 -5.37 3.50
CA GLU A 55 23.14 -6.78 3.83
C GLU A 55 22.33 -7.00 5.12
N ILE A 56 22.67 -6.28 6.19
CA ILE A 56 22.00 -6.39 7.49
C ILE A 56 20.53 -6.00 7.38
N TYR A 57 20.23 -4.92 6.65
CA TYR A 57 18.87 -4.44 6.45
C TYR A 57 18.09 -5.34 5.50
N ARG A 58 18.70 -5.73 4.38
CA ARG A 58 18.16 -6.68 3.40
C ARG A 58 17.71 -8.00 4.03
N LYS A 59 18.57 -8.61 4.88
CA LYS A 59 18.25 -9.87 5.57
C LYS A 59 17.03 -9.75 6.47
N LYS A 60 16.83 -8.59 7.09
CA LYS A 60 15.66 -8.32 7.95
C LYS A 60 14.41 -8.03 7.14
N LEU A 61 14.49 -7.23 6.06
CA LEU A 61 13.33 -6.77 5.30
C LEU A 61 12.74 -7.85 4.38
N ARG A 62 13.60 -8.69 3.77
CA ARG A 62 13.20 -9.72 2.80
C ARG A 62 11.99 -10.57 3.21
N PRO A 63 11.95 -11.21 4.41
CA PRO A 63 10.80 -12.02 4.79
C PRO A 63 9.50 -11.22 4.96
N TYR A 64 9.59 -9.92 5.26
CA TYR A 64 8.41 -9.07 5.43
C TYR A 64 7.85 -8.57 4.10
N ALA A 65 8.71 -8.26 3.14
CA ALA A 65 8.26 -7.63 1.91
C ALA A 65 7.36 -8.55 1.05
N GLU A 66 7.69 -9.84 0.98
CA GLU A 66 6.86 -10.81 0.25
C GLU A 66 5.51 -11.05 0.95
N GLU A 67 5.53 -11.23 2.27
CA GLU A 67 4.31 -11.37 3.08
C GLU A 67 3.43 -10.11 3.01
N TRP A 68 4.05 -8.94 3.01
CA TRP A 68 3.34 -7.67 2.93
C TRP A 68 2.61 -7.50 1.61
N PHE A 69 3.31 -7.64 0.46
CA PHE A 69 2.68 -7.44 -0.85
C PHE A 69 1.76 -8.62 -1.21
N PHE A 70 2.30 -9.83 -1.25
CA PHE A 70 1.58 -10.99 -1.76
C PHE A 70 0.68 -11.65 -0.71
N GLY A 71 1.07 -11.61 0.57
CA GLY A 71 0.20 -12.07 1.66
C GLY A 71 -1.05 -11.20 1.78
N ARG A 72 -0.94 -9.86 1.71
CA ARG A 72 -2.12 -8.98 1.70
C ARG A 72 -2.97 -9.15 0.45
N TYR A 73 -2.35 -9.21 -0.74
CA TYR A 73 -3.07 -9.52 -1.97
C TYR A 73 -3.86 -10.83 -1.83
N HIS A 74 -3.19 -11.89 -1.38
CA HIS A 74 -3.83 -13.19 -1.19
C HIS A 74 -4.97 -13.13 -0.16
N GLN A 75 -4.78 -12.44 0.96
CA GLN A 75 -5.81 -12.25 1.97
C GLN A 75 -7.05 -11.56 1.40
N LEU A 76 -6.87 -10.47 0.65
CA LEU A 76 -7.97 -9.74 0.02
C LEU A 76 -8.74 -10.62 -0.97
N ILE A 77 -8.02 -11.30 -1.88
CA ILE A 77 -8.65 -12.12 -2.92
C ILE A 77 -9.37 -13.33 -2.32
N THR A 78 -8.81 -13.96 -1.29
CA THR A 78 -9.47 -15.04 -0.56
C THR A 78 -10.78 -14.56 0.06
N LYS A 79 -10.76 -13.41 0.75
CA LYS A 79 -11.98 -12.82 1.34
C LYS A 79 -13.05 -12.46 0.33
N TYR A 80 -12.63 -11.93 -0.82
CA TYR A 80 -13.56 -11.63 -1.92
C TYR A 80 -14.24 -12.90 -2.43
N ARG A 81 -13.48 -13.98 -2.63
CA ARG A 81 -14.02 -15.28 -3.10
C ARG A 81 -14.95 -15.94 -2.08
N ASP A 82 -14.68 -15.74 -0.79
CA ASP A 82 -15.50 -16.27 0.29
C ASP A 82 -16.77 -15.44 0.56
N GLY A 83 -16.91 -14.26 -0.06
CA GLY A 83 -17.99 -13.32 0.24
C GLY A 83 -17.91 -12.72 1.65
N ASP A 84 -16.72 -12.70 2.26
CA ASP A 84 -16.46 -12.38 3.67
C ASP A 84 -16.22 -10.86 3.90
N PHE A 85 -16.86 -10.00 3.10
CA PHE A 85 -16.78 -8.54 3.28
C PHE A 85 -17.95 -7.96 4.07
N SER A 86 -19.01 -8.74 4.29
CA SER A 86 -20.17 -8.35 5.11
C SER A 86 -19.80 -7.94 6.55
N LYS A 87 -18.68 -8.44 7.07
CA LYS A 87 -18.15 -8.05 8.38
C LYS A 87 -17.56 -6.64 8.44
N TYR A 88 -17.27 -6.02 7.28
CA TYR A 88 -16.80 -4.64 7.18
C TYR A 88 -17.99 -3.72 6.87
N SER A 89 -19.05 -3.81 7.68
CA SER A 89 -20.32 -3.12 7.44
C SER A 89 -20.34 -1.64 7.82
N GLY A 90 -19.24 -1.11 8.34
CA GLY A 90 -19.11 0.29 8.75
C GLY A 90 -18.63 1.22 7.62
N PRO A 91 -18.84 2.54 7.77
CA PRO A 91 -18.21 3.51 6.90
C PRO A 91 -16.68 3.49 7.07
N VAL A 92 -15.96 4.02 6.09
CA VAL A 92 -14.54 4.37 6.24
C VAL A 92 -14.44 5.41 7.36
N HIS A 93 -13.59 5.13 8.36
CA HIS A 93 -13.56 5.89 9.61
C HIS A 93 -13.13 7.35 9.40
N ASP A 94 -11.97 7.55 8.76
CA ASP A 94 -11.45 8.88 8.41
C ASP A 94 -11.70 9.15 6.93
N ILE A 95 -12.90 9.64 6.62
CA ILE A 95 -13.36 9.85 5.24
C ILE A 95 -12.55 10.94 4.51
N ASP A 96 -12.07 11.94 5.22
CA ASP A 96 -11.32 13.05 4.61
C ASP A 96 -9.90 12.58 4.23
N THR A 97 -9.22 11.86 5.13
CA THR A 97 -7.93 11.22 4.80
C THR A 97 -8.08 10.22 3.65
N TYR A 98 -9.18 9.44 3.63
CA TYR A 98 -9.47 8.53 2.54
C TYR A 98 -9.66 9.24 1.20
N ARG A 99 -10.45 10.32 1.16
CA ARG A 99 -10.67 11.08 -0.08
C ARG A 99 -9.37 11.70 -0.58
N ASN A 100 -8.56 12.25 0.32
CA ASN A 100 -7.25 12.78 -0.03
C ASN A 100 -6.31 11.70 -0.58
N PHE A 101 -6.35 10.49 -0.01
CA PHE A 101 -5.61 9.34 -0.55
C PHE A 101 -6.05 9.03 -1.98
N CYS A 102 -7.36 8.93 -2.24
CA CYS A 102 -7.87 8.64 -3.57
C CYS A 102 -7.48 9.70 -4.60
N MET A 103 -7.58 11.00 -4.25
CA MET A 103 -7.20 12.10 -5.14
C MET A 103 -5.70 12.10 -5.49
N MET A 104 -4.85 11.58 -4.61
CA MET A 104 -3.41 11.49 -4.83
C MET A 104 -3.03 10.39 -5.83
N ILE A 105 -3.78 9.28 -5.90
CA ILE A 105 -3.40 8.09 -6.68
C ILE A 105 -3.00 8.41 -8.13
N PRO A 106 -3.74 9.22 -8.93
CA PRO A 106 -3.35 9.49 -10.31
C PRO A 106 -1.98 10.14 -10.41
N GLU A 107 -1.71 11.18 -9.63
CA GLU A 107 -0.42 11.85 -9.63
C GLU A 107 0.69 10.92 -9.12
N GLY A 108 0.44 10.19 -8.03
CA GLY A 108 1.37 9.24 -7.44
C GLY A 108 1.73 8.06 -8.33
N CYS A 109 0.88 7.67 -9.29
CA CYS A 109 1.19 6.60 -10.24
C CYS A 109 2.12 7.05 -11.37
N PHE A 110 2.07 8.33 -11.75
CA PHE A 110 2.83 8.84 -12.90
C PHE A 110 4.07 9.65 -12.52
N LYS A 111 4.21 10.09 -11.27
CA LYS A 111 5.45 10.68 -10.79
C LYS A 111 6.46 9.57 -10.50
N SER A 112 7.41 9.36 -11.42
CA SER A 112 8.58 8.53 -11.14
C SER A 112 9.51 9.26 -10.17
N ASP A 113 10.03 8.52 -9.20
CA ASP A 113 11.15 8.99 -8.39
C ASP A 113 12.41 8.94 -9.26
N VAL A 114 12.65 10.02 -10.02
CA VAL A 114 13.67 10.12 -11.09
C VAL A 114 15.11 9.81 -10.64
N ASN A 115 15.32 9.57 -9.34
CA ASN A 115 16.62 9.34 -8.72
C ASN A 115 16.87 7.88 -8.30
N LEU A 116 15.91 6.96 -8.48
CA LEU A 116 16.10 5.54 -8.16
C LEU A 116 16.30 4.72 -9.46
N PRO A 117 17.40 3.96 -9.59
CA PRO A 117 17.56 3.03 -10.71
C PRO A 117 16.42 2.00 -10.67
N SER A 118 15.48 2.09 -11.62
CA SER A 118 14.41 1.09 -11.77
C SER A 118 14.88 -0.03 -12.70
N PHE A 119 14.87 -1.28 -12.21
CA PHE A 119 15.07 -2.47 -13.03
C PHE A 119 13.87 -2.75 -13.97
N ILE A 120 12.69 -2.19 -13.65
CA ILE A 120 11.51 -2.27 -14.52
C ILE A 120 11.53 -1.13 -15.54
N PRO A 121 11.20 -1.39 -16.82
CA PRO A 121 10.91 -0.35 -17.81
C PRO A 121 9.98 0.75 -17.29
N ASP A 122 10.31 2.01 -17.58
CA ASP A 122 9.63 3.19 -17.04
C ASP A 122 8.11 3.21 -17.33
N ASP A 123 7.67 2.56 -18.42
CA ASP A 123 6.27 2.45 -18.83
C ASP A 123 5.41 1.54 -17.93
N ARG A 124 6.01 0.72 -17.08
CA ARG A 124 5.31 -0.18 -16.13
C ARG A 124 5.31 0.34 -14.70
N TYR A 125 5.99 1.47 -14.46
CA TYR A 125 5.96 2.15 -13.16
C TYR A 125 4.52 2.46 -12.70
N PRO A 126 3.60 2.97 -13.55
CA PRO A 126 2.22 3.25 -13.12
C PRO A 126 1.45 2.01 -12.67
N SER A 127 1.65 0.85 -13.32
CA SER A 127 1.03 -0.41 -12.91
C SER A 127 1.48 -0.83 -11.51
N PHE A 128 2.78 -0.75 -11.23
CA PHE A 128 3.33 -1.07 -9.92
C PHE A 128 2.78 -0.13 -8.84
N SER A 129 2.82 1.17 -9.09
CA SER A 129 2.34 2.19 -8.15
C SER A 129 0.84 2.04 -7.88
N LEU A 130 0.03 1.78 -8.92
CA LEU A 130 -1.40 1.52 -8.74
C LEU A 130 -1.62 0.29 -7.85
N PHE A 131 -0.97 -0.84 -8.15
CA PHE A 131 -1.08 -2.05 -7.33
C PHE A 131 -0.72 -1.78 -5.87
N TYR A 132 0.36 -1.03 -5.65
CA TYR A 132 0.82 -0.62 -4.33
C TYR A 132 -0.22 0.24 -3.58
N TYR A 133 -0.78 1.26 -4.23
CA TYR A 133 -1.80 2.10 -3.61
C TYR A 133 -3.08 1.32 -3.30
N LEU A 134 -3.54 0.43 -4.18
CA LEU A 134 -4.74 -0.37 -3.94
C LEU A 134 -4.57 -1.32 -2.73
N LEU A 135 -3.41 -1.96 -2.58
CA LEU A 135 -3.13 -2.78 -1.39
C LEU A 135 -3.05 -1.96 -0.10
N ASN A 136 -2.49 -0.75 -0.17
CA ASN A 136 -2.44 0.15 0.99
C ASN A 136 -3.82 0.71 1.32
N ALA A 137 -4.68 0.97 0.34
CA ALA A 137 -6.06 1.37 0.59
C ALA A 137 -6.83 0.29 1.36
N TYR A 138 -6.64 -0.98 0.97
CA TYR A 138 -7.21 -2.12 1.71
C TYR A 138 -6.70 -2.15 3.15
N ALA A 139 -5.39 -2.05 3.37
CA ALA A 139 -4.84 -2.05 4.72
C ALA A 139 -5.35 -0.88 5.58
N MET A 140 -5.24 0.35 5.08
CA MET A 140 -5.48 1.56 5.87
C MET A 140 -6.97 1.85 6.08
N PHE A 141 -7.79 1.67 5.05
CA PHE A 141 -9.20 2.11 5.09
C PHE A 141 -10.18 0.95 5.24
N VAL A 142 -9.81 -0.27 4.85
CA VAL A 142 -10.65 -1.46 5.08
C VAL A 142 -10.25 -2.19 6.37
N LEU A 143 -8.96 -2.42 6.61
CA LEU A 143 -8.50 -3.15 7.81
C LEU A 143 -8.18 -2.25 9.01
N GLU A 144 -8.04 -0.94 8.80
CA GLU A 144 -7.54 0.01 9.81
C GLU A 144 -6.16 -0.38 10.35
N GLU A 145 -5.31 -0.90 9.46
CA GLU A 145 -3.94 -1.28 9.70
C GLU A 145 -2.97 -0.32 9.02
N PRO A 146 -1.72 -0.18 9.50
CA PRO A 146 -0.73 0.67 8.86
C PRO A 146 -0.40 0.20 7.44
N GLY A 147 0.04 1.14 6.60
CA GLY A 147 0.54 0.82 5.27
C GLY A 147 1.68 -0.21 5.30
N HIS A 148 2.65 -0.04 6.22
CA HIS A 148 3.68 -1.05 6.51
C HIS A 148 3.27 -1.92 7.72
N PRO A 149 3.23 -3.26 7.60
CA PRO A 149 2.74 -4.14 8.66
C PRO A 149 3.63 -4.13 9.91
N VAL A 150 3.04 -4.53 11.05
CA VAL A 150 3.78 -4.73 12.31
C VAL A 150 5.00 -5.64 12.09
N GLY A 151 6.14 -5.25 12.65
CA GLY A 151 7.42 -5.93 12.46
C GLY A 151 8.25 -5.44 11.28
N THR A 152 7.69 -4.58 10.40
CA THR A 152 8.46 -3.99 9.29
C THR A 152 9.68 -3.26 9.83
N PRO A 153 10.91 -3.67 9.44
CA PRO A 153 12.13 -3.03 9.91
C PRO A 153 12.38 -1.73 9.17
N PHE A 154 12.91 -0.75 9.88
CA PHE A 154 13.46 0.49 9.33
C PHE A 154 14.97 0.57 9.56
N PRO A 155 15.70 1.43 8.82
CA PRO A 155 17.10 1.72 9.10
C PRO A 155 17.33 2.04 10.58
N GLY A 156 18.44 1.56 11.15
CA GLY A 156 18.72 1.70 12.59
C GLY A 156 18.08 0.62 13.48
N GLY A 157 17.28 -0.30 12.92
CA GLY A 157 16.75 -1.47 13.62
C GLY A 157 15.41 -1.25 14.33
N ALA A 158 14.81 -0.07 14.16
CA ALA A 158 13.44 0.21 14.59
C ALA A 158 12.43 -0.64 13.80
N VAL A 159 11.25 -0.88 14.37
CA VAL A 159 10.18 -1.64 13.72
C VAL A 159 8.82 -1.01 13.94
N VAL A 160 7.87 -1.23 13.03
CA VAL A 160 6.45 -0.94 13.30
C VAL A 160 5.97 -1.82 14.45
N ARG A 161 5.34 -1.24 15.47
CA ARG A 161 4.82 -1.97 16.63
C ARG A 161 3.33 -1.74 16.84
N LYS A 162 2.67 -2.70 17.51
CA LYS A 162 1.29 -2.57 18.00
C LYS A 162 1.28 -2.66 19.52
N THR A 163 0.80 -1.61 20.18
CA THR A 163 0.72 -1.53 21.64
C THR A 163 -0.63 -0.95 22.03
N ALA A 164 -1.34 -1.59 22.97
CA ALA A 164 -2.65 -1.13 23.47
C ALA A 164 -3.66 -0.82 22.34
N GLY A 165 -3.69 -1.64 21.30
CA GLY A 165 -4.60 -1.48 20.16
C GLY A 165 -4.19 -0.41 19.15
N LYS A 166 -3.13 0.36 19.41
CA LYS A 166 -2.60 1.41 18.51
C LYS A 166 -1.36 0.92 17.77
N TYR A 167 -1.15 1.45 16.58
CA TYR A 167 0.04 1.19 15.77
C TYR A 167 1.01 2.37 15.85
N TYR A 168 2.30 2.09 15.93
CA TYR A 168 3.37 3.07 15.99
C TYR A 168 4.40 2.80 14.90
N CYS A 169 4.73 3.83 14.13
CA CYS A 169 5.72 3.81 13.07
C CYS A 169 6.90 4.74 13.44
N PRO A 170 8.15 4.27 13.37
CA PRO A 170 9.33 5.09 13.73
C PRO A 170 9.56 6.33 12.88
N ILE A 171 8.99 6.38 11.68
CA ILE A 171 9.21 7.45 10.70
C ILE A 171 7.92 8.14 10.26
N ARG A 172 6.83 8.03 11.05
CA ARG A 172 5.51 8.56 10.66
C ARG A 172 5.54 10.04 10.32
N GLU A 173 6.21 10.85 11.14
CA GLU A 173 6.33 12.31 10.99
C GLU A 173 7.51 12.72 10.09
N LYS A 174 8.48 11.81 9.87
CA LYS A 174 9.71 12.08 9.11
C LYS A 174 9.50 12.08 7.59
N GLU A 175 8.42 11.47 7.13
CA GLU A 175 8.09 11.25 5.72
C GLU A 175 6.86 12.04 5.26
N GLU A 176 6.34 12.96 6.08
CA GLU A 176 5.12 13.73 5.80
C GLU A 176 5.29 14.73 4.64
N GLU A 177 6.53 15.17 4.41
CA GLU A 177 6.88 16.10 3.34
C GLU A 177 7.12 15.40 2.00
N ILE A 178 7.10 14.06 1.95
CA ILE A 178 7.28 13.32 0.69
C ILE A 178 5.95 13.33 -0.08
N PRO A 179 5.89 14.01 -1.25
CA PRO A 179 4.67 14.05 -2.04
C PRO A 179 4.26 12.64 -2.48
N ASN A 180 2.97 12.35 -2.43
CA ASN A 180 2.39 11.06 -2.83
C ASN A 180 2.82 9.85 -1.97
N SER A 181 3.52 10.07 -0.85
CA SER A 181 3.83 9.00 0.10
C SER A 181 2.57 8.50 0.78
N ILE A 182 2.48 7.18 0.96
CA ILE A 182 1.41 6.57 1.77
C ILE A 182 1.49 6.98 3.25
N CYS A 183 2.65 7.49 3.71
CA CYS A 183 2.84 7.93 5.10
C CYS A 183 1.84 9.03 5.48
N ASN A 184 1.49 9.90 4.53
CA ASN A 184 0.52 10.99 4.69
C ASN A 184 -0.89 10.52 5.04
N PHE A 185 -1.18 9.24 4.81
CA PHE A 185 -2.50 8.64 4.99
C PHE A 185 -2.50 7.47 5.98
N CYS A 186 -1.32 7.13 6.52
CA CYS A 186 -1.15 5.97 7.37
C CYS A 186 -1.75 6.21 8.76
N PRO A 187 -2.60 5.30 9.29
CA PRO A 187 -3.21 5.45 10.61
C PRO A 187 -2.25 5.19 11.77
N ALA A 188 -0.99 4.82 11.51
CA ALA A 188 0.02 4.66 12.54
C ALA A 188 0.40 6.03 13.14
N LEU A 189 0.65 6.04 14.44
CA LEU A 189 1.17 7.20 15.15
C LEU A 189 2.69 7.25 15.05
N GLN A 190 3.29 8.44 15.24
CA GLN A 190 4.72 8.54 15.46
C GLN A 190 5.10 7.76 16.71
N ASP A 191 6.13 6.93 16.57
CA ASP A 191 6.69 6.22 17.71
C ASP A 191 7.43 7.21 18.63
N PRO A 192 7.02 7.37 19.90
CA PRO A 192 7.67 8.30 20.82
C PRO A 192 9.11 7.92 21.15
N ASP A 193 9.51 6.67 20.90
CA ASP A 193 10.89 6.23 21.08
C ASP A 193 11.80 6.68 19.90
N TYR A 194 11.23 7.28 18.84
CA TYR A 194 11.92 7.65 17.60
C TYR A 194 11.52 9.04 17.07
N LEU A 195 11.65 10.08 17.88
CA LEU A 195 11.49 11.48 17.45
C LEU A 195 12.62 11.95 16.52
#